data_AF-A0A2I0PJE2-F1
#
_entry.id   AF-A0A2I0PJE2-F1
#
_cell.length_a   1.000
_cell.length_b   1.000
_cell.length_c   1.000
_cell.angle_alpha   90.00
_cell.angle_beta   90.00
_cell.angle_gamma   90.00
#
_symmetry.space_group_name_H-M   'P 1'
#
loop_
_entity.id
_entity.type
_entity.pdbx_description
1 polymer ?
#
loop_
_entity_poly.entity_id
_entity_poly.type
_entity_poly.pdbx_seq_one_letter_code
_entity_poly.pdbx_strand_id
1 'polypeptide(L)'
;MVLSSAMGSLLNGKDALILFFGIYLMIVMNLIRKYRTFDVQLFFSSNEKRRNRFIRRFIVGFFLIDIFPVVWLLILYAFIITPYRGPFPIMAAAFAALSVLGFVKILHSIIATENHLKFYSSDEFQYVVSNWGRDDDDDNTFKSHFISGIAYLIFFALLAYLVGNIPLLIGAV
;
A
#
# COMPACT_ATOMS: atom_id res chain seq x y z
N MET A 1 2.52 43.26 -16.00
CA MET A 1 2.39 42.06 -16.85
C MET A 1 3.10 40.93 -16.12
N VAL A 2 2.36 40.16 -15.32
CA VAL A 2 2.93 39.04 -14.55
C VAL A 2 3.08 37.88 -15.53
N LEU A 3 4.31 37.48 -15.82
CA LEU A 3 4.59 36.23 -16.55
C LEU A 3 4.09 35.06 -15.68
N SER A 4 2.83 34.72 -15.86
CA SER A 4 2.29 33.40 -15.53
C SER A 4 2.89 32.42 -16.53
N SER A 5 4.15 32.03 -16.32
CA SER A 5 4.66 30.82 -16.95
C SER A 5 3.89 29.67 -16.32
N ALA A 6 2.89 29.17 -17.04
CA ALA A 6 2.21 27.93 -16.75
C ALA A 6 3.25 26.80 -16.70
N MET A 7 3.90 26.60 -15.55
CA MET A 7 4.67 25.40 -15.22
C MET A 7 3.67 24.27 -15.02
N GLY A 8 3.15 23.75 -16.14
CA GLY A 8 2.25 22.61 -16.14
C GLY A 8 3.05 21.33 -15.99
N SER A 9 2.85 20.59 -14.90
CA SER A 9 3.24 19.19 -14.80
C SER A 9 2.68 18.39 -16.00
N LEU A 10 3.48 17.44 -16.49
CA LEU A 10 3.13 16.49 -17.57
C LEU A 10 1.92 15.60 -17.21
N LEU A 11 1.75 15.32 -15.91
CA LEU A 11 0.65 14.53 -15.35
C LEU A 11 -0.35 15.45 -14.66
N ASN A 12 -1.65 15.19 -14.86
CA ASN A 12 -2.69 15.72 -13.99
C ASN A 12 -2.84 14.83 -12.72
N GLY A 13 -3.58 15.29 -11.70
CA GLY A 13 -3.74 14.52 -10.47
C GLY A 13 -4.32 13.11 -10.67
N LYS A 14 -5.22 12.93 -11.63
CA LYS A 14 -5.83 11.64 -11.95
C LYS A 14 -4.86 10.69 -12.68
N ASP A 15 -4.05 11.21 -13.60
CA ASP A 15 -2.99 10.43 -14.27
C ASP A 15 -1.95 9.96 -13.24
N ALA A 16 -1.57 10.86 -12.33
CA ALA A 16 -0.66 10.54 -11.23
C ALA A 16 -1.26 9.48 -10.29
N LEU A 17 -2.56 9.55 -10.00
CA LEU A 17 -3.24 8.52 -9.19
C LEU A 17 -3.12 7.14 -9.84
N ILE A 18 -3.41 7.03 -11.15
CA ILE A 18 -3.29 5.76 -11.87
C ILE A 18 -1.85 5.23 -11.80
N LEU A 19 -0.86 6.10 -12.02
CA LEU A 19 0.56 5.73 -11.96
C LEU A 19 0.96 5.19 -10.58
N PHE A 20 0.70 5.95 -9.50
CA PHE A 20 1.06 5.54 -8.15
C PHE A 20 0.27 4.31 -7.68
N PHE A 21 -0.97 4.16 -8.15
CA PHE A 21 -1.76 2.98 -7.89
C PHE A 21 -1.18 1.73 -8.57
N GLY A 22 -0.63 1.86 -9.79
CA GLY A 22 0.12 0.78 -10.43
C GLY A 22 1.35 0.34 -9.64
N ILE A 23 2.09 1.30 -9.06
CA ILE A 23 3.23 1.02 -8.17
C ILE A 23 2.76 0.26 -6.91
N TYR A 24 1.69 0.74 -6.27
CA TYR A 24 1.07 0.05 -5.13
C TYR A 24 0.72 -1.40 -5.48
N LEU A 25 0.04 -1.63 -6.61
CA LEU A 25 -0.38 -2.96 -7.03
C LEU A 25 0.82 -3.89 -7.29
N MET A 26 1.88 -3.37 -7.90
CA MET A 26 3.12 -4.13 -8.13
C MET A 26 3.77 -4.58 -6.82
N ILE A 27 3.81 -3.71 -5.80
CA ILE A 27 4.32 -4.05 -4.46
C ILE A 27 3.44 -5.12 -3.82
N VAL A 28 2.13 -4.93 -3.85
CA VAL A 28 1.15 -5.86 -3.28
C VAL A 28 1.24 -7.24 -3.93
N MET A 29 1.29 -7.33 -5.26
CA MET A 29 1.45 -8.60 -5.99
C MET A 29 2.72 -9.37 -5.61
N ASN A 30 3.84 -8.66 -5.41
CA ASN A 30 5.08 -9.29 -4.96
C ASN A 30 4.97 -9.85 -3.54
N LEU A 31 4.26 -9.15 -2.64
CA LEU A 31 4.05 -9.61 -1.26
C LEU A 31 3.09 -10.79 -1.19
N ILE A 32 2.00 -10.78 -1.98
CA ILE A 32 0.98 -11.84 -2.01
C ILE A 32 1.54 -13.21 -2.36
N ARG A 33 2.55 -13.27 -3.24
CA ARG A 33 3.20 -14.54 -3.62
C ARG A 33 3.70 -15.33 -2.41
N LYS A 34 4.11 -14.66 -1.32
CA LYS A 34 4.53 -15.32 -0.07
C LYS A 34 3.37 -16.02 0.66
N TYR A 35 2.13 -15.54 0.51
CA TYR A 35 0.97 -16.02 1.26
C TYR A 35 0.22 -17.19 0.59
N ARG A 36 0.64 -17.63 -0.61
CA ARG A 36 0.05 -18.76 -1.36
C ARG A 36 -1.49 -18.69 -1.50
N THR A 37 -2.03 -17.48 -1.62
CA THR A 37 -3.48 -17.21 -1.60
C THR A 37 -4.23 -17.87 -2.78
N PHE A 38 -3.53 -18.15 -3.88
CA PHE A 38 -4.09 -18.67 -5.13
C PHE A 38 -3.52 -20.05 -5.53
N ASP A 39 -3.08 -20.85 -4.57
CA ASP A 39 -2.59 -22.22 -4.83
C ASP A 39 -3.72 -23.18 -5.25
N VAL A 40 -3.92 -23.31 -6.56
CA VAL A 40 -5.03 -24.06 -7.19
C VAL A 40 -5.05 -25.54 -6.75
N GLN A 41 -3.90 -26.11 -6.40
CA GLN A 41 -3.78 -27.52 -6.01
C GLN A 41 -4.56 -27.84 -4.72
N LEU A 42 -4.71 -26.85 -3.83
CA LEU A 42 -5.40 -27.03 -2.54
C LEU A 42 -6.92 -27.07 -2.66
N PHE A 43 -7.50 -26.66 -3.80
CA PHE A 43 -8.93 -26.83 -4.07
C PHE A 43 -9.35 -28.28 -4.22
N PHE A 44 -8.45 -29.13 -4.71
CA PHE A 44 -8.69 -30.55 -4.95
C PHE A 44 -8.22 -31.44 -3.79
N SER A 45 -7.93 -30.86 -2.63
CA SER A 45 -7.57 -31.62 -1.43
C SER A 45 -8.69 -32.57 -1.02
N SER A 46 -8.35 -33.85 -0.83
CA SER A 46 -9.26 -34.90 -0.31
C SER A 46 -9.76 -34.61 1.11
N ASN A 47 -9.03 -33.80 1.89
CA ASN A 47 -9.47 -33.34 3.20
C ASN A 47 -10.42 -32.15 3.09
N GLU A 48 -11.69 -32.37 3.39
CA GLU A 48 -12.77 -31.38 3.29
C GLU A 48 -12.58 -30.16 4.21
N LYS A 49 -12.09 -30.35 5.45
CA LYS A 49 -11.80 -29.23 6.36
C LYS A 49 -10.69 -28.33 5.81
N ARG A 50 -9.67 -28.93 5.21
CA ARG A 50 -8.55 -28.21 4.57
C ARG A 50 -9.03 -27.47 3.32
N ARG A 51 -9.84 -28.12 2.50
CA ARG A 51 -10.47 -27.53 1.30
C ARG A 51 -11.33 -26.31 1.66
N ASN A 52 -12.23 -26.41 2.63
CA ASN A 52 -13.10 -25.29 3.03
C ASN A 52 -12.32 -24.10 3.58
N ARG A 53 -11.27 -24.34 4.37
CA ARG A 53 -10.38 -23.27 4.84
C ARG A 53 -9.67 -22.58 3.69
N PHE A 54 -9.22 -23.35 2.69
CA PHE A 54 -8.55 -22.81 1.52
C PHE A 54 -9.50 -21.99 0.63
N ILE A 55 -10.71 -22.50 0.36
CA ILE A 55 -11.75 -21.77 -0.37
C ILE A 55 -12.06 -20.42 0.29
N ARG A 56 -12.22 -20.39 1.62
CA ARG A 56 -12.42 -19.13 2.35
C ARG A 56 -11.25 -18.15 2.16
N ARG A 57 -10.01 -18.64 2.29
CA ARG A 57 -8.81 -17.81 2.06
C ARG A 57 -8.72 -17.29 0.63
N PHE A 58 -9.07 -18.11 -0.34
CA PHE A 58 -9.13 -17.71 -1.74
C PHE A 58 -10.17 -16.61 -1.96
N ILE A 59 -11.39 -16.79 -1.46
CA ILE A 59 -12.47 -15.80 -1.61
C ILE A 59 -12.04 -14.48 -0.97
N VAL A 60 -11.59 -14.51 0.28
CA VAL A 60 -11.13 -13.31 0.99
C VAL A 60 -9.94 -12.68 0.26
N GLY A 61 -8.99 -13.49 -0.22
CA GLY A 61 -7.86 -13.05 -1.02
C GLY A 61 -8.30 -12.34 -2.30
N PHE A 62 -9.17 -12.95 -3.09
CA PHE A 62 -9.72 -12.38 -4.32
C PHE A 62 -10.41 -11.03 -4.07
N PHE A 63 -11.24 -10.94 -3.02
CA PHE A 63 -11.86 -9.68 -2.66
C PHE A 63 -10.86 -8.61 -2.24
N LEU A 64 -9.85 -8.94 -1.42
CA LEU A 64 -8.88 -7.97 -0.90
C LEU A 64 -7.82 -7.55 -1.92
N ILE A 65 -7.49 -8.43 -2.86
CA ILE A 65 -6.37 -8.27 -3.80
C ILE A 65 -6.84 -7.76 -5.15
N ASP A 66 -7.97 -8.26 -5.63
CA ASP A 66 -8.47 -7.94 -6.98
C ASP A 66 -9.59 -6.89 -6.91
N ILE A 67 -10.63 -7.15 -6.11
CA ILE A 67 -11.83 -6.29 -6.11
C ILE A 67 -11.60 -4.99 -5.34
N PHE A 68 -11.15 -5.09 -4.08
CA PHE A 68 -11.02 -3.95 -3.19
C PHE A 68 -10.09 -2.87 -3.75
N PRO A 69 -8.89 -3.20 -4.29
CA PRO A 69 -8.01 -2.17 -4.84
C PRO A 69 -8.65 -1.45 -6.03
N VAL A 70 -9.31 -2.17 -6.94
CA VAL A 70 -10.00 -1.55 -8.08
C VAL A 70 -11.12 -0.61 -7.62
N VAL A 71 -11.95 -1.05 -6.67
CA VAL A 71 -13.02 -0.21 -6.09
C VAL A 71 -12.41 1.01 -5.38
N TRP A 72 -11.33 0.83 -4.64
CA TRP A 72 -10.66 1.92 -3.95
C TRP A 72 -10.06 2.95 -4.94
N LEU A 73 -9.42 2.49 -6.00
CA LEU A 73 -8.95 3.35 -7.09
C LEU A 73 -10.11 4.16 -7.69
N LEU A 74 -11.25 3.52 -7.95
CA LEU A 74 -12.43 4.19 -8.49
C LEU A 74 -12.95 5.27 -7.55
N ILE A 75 -13.02 4.99 -6.24
CA ILE A 75 -13.43 5.98 -5.23
C ILE A 75 -12.45 7.16 -5.22
N LEU A 76 -11.15 6.88 -5.16
CA LEU A 76 -10.11 7.92 -5.17
C LEU A 76 -10.19 8.77 -6.44
N TYR A 77 -10.38 8.14 -7.60
CA TYR A 77 -10.42 8.79 -8.91
C TYR A 77 -11.69 9.62 -9.13
N ALA A 78 -12.83 9.15 -8.64
CA ALA A 78 -14.12 9.80 -8.83
C ALA A 78 -14.35 10.94 -7.85
N PHE A 79 -13.99 10.77 -6.57
CA PHE A 79 -14.45 11.66 -5.50
C PHE A 79 -13.35 12.45 -4.79
N ILE A 80 -12.10 11.95 -4.75
CA ILE A 80 -11.06 12.52 -3.89
C ILE A 80 -10.02 13.30 -4.69
N ILE A 81 -9.53 12.73 -5.79
CA ILE A 81 -8.45 13.31 -6.57
C ILE A 81 -8.99 14.19 -7.70
N THR A 82 -8.56 15.46 -7.67
CA THR A 82 -8.96 16.43 -8.68
C THR A 82 -8.16 16.24 -9.98
N PRO A 83 -8.76 16.51 -11.15
CA PRO A 83 -8.08 16.42 -12.45
C PRO A 83 -7.17 17.64 -12.74
N TYR A 84 -6.97 18.54 -11.77
CA TYR A 84 -6.15 19.72 -11.98
C TYR A 84 -4.66 19.34 -12.09
N ARG A 85 -3.93 20.11 -12.89
CA ARG A 85 -2.47 20.01 -12.99
C ARG A 85 -1.83 20.77 -11.83
N GLY A 86 -0.70 20.25 -11.36
CA GLY A 86 0.11 20.90 -10.35
C GLY A 86 0.68 19.90 -9.35
N PRO A 87 1.66 20.33 -8.54
CA PRO A 87 2.37 19.46 -7.62
C PRO A 87 1.49 18.96 -6.46
N PHE A 88 0.54 19.77 -5.99
CA PHE A 88 -0.35 19.38 -4.88
C PHE A 88 -1.33 18.26 -5.26
N PRO A 89 -2.05 18.30 -6.41
CA PRO A 89 -2.86 17.17 -6.86
C PRO A 89 -2.06 15.86 -7.02
N ILE A 90 -0.82 15.94 -7.50
CA ILE A 90 0.07 14.78 -7.69
C ILE A 90 0.53 14.21 -6.35
N MET A 91 0.92 15.06 -5.41
CA MET A 91 1.26 14.67 -4.05
C MET A 91 0.06 14.02 -3.34
N ALA A 92 -1.14 14.61 -3.48
CA ALA A 92 -2.36 14.05 -2.91
C ALA A 92 -2.69 12.67 -3.49
N ALA A 93 -2.51 12.49 -4.80
CA ALA A 93 -2.68 11.21 -5.47
C ALA A 93 -1.69 10.14 -4.98
N ALA A 94 -0.42 10.50 -4.84
CA ALA A 94 0.62 9.61 -4.31
C ALA A 94 0.33 9.21 -2.87
N PHE A 95 0.01 10.18 -2.02
CA PHE A 95 -0.34 9.94 -0.62
C PHE A 95 -1.57 9.02 -0.52
N ALA A 96 -2.63 9.30 -1.28
CA ALA A 96 -3.84 8.49 -1.26
C ALA A 96 -3.62 7.04 -1.72
N ALA A 97 -2.81 6.83 -2.77
CA ALA A 97 -2.52 5.50 -3.30
C ALA A 97 -1.54 4.69 -2.43
N LEU A 98 -0.50 5.33 -1.90
CA LEU A 98 0.61 4.64 -1.23
C LEU A 98 0.47 4.61 0.30
N SER A 99 -0.42 5.42 0.89
CA SER A 99 -0.55 5.52 2.35
C SER A 99 -0.99 4.23 3.03
N VAL A 100 -1.74 3.38 2.32
CA VAL A 100 -2.16 2.07 2.84
C VAL A 100 -0.95 1.24 3.31
N LEU A 101 0.17 1.27 2.56
CA LEU A 101 1.38 0.54 2.94
C LEU A 101 2.05 1.12 4.19
N GLY A 102 2.06 2.45 4.32
CA GLY A 102 2.57 3.14 5.51
C GLY A 102 1.71 2.87 6.74
N PHE A 103 0.38 2.97 6.61
CA PHE A 103 -0.57 2.69 7.69
C PHE A 103 -0.54 1.23 8.13
N VAL A 104 -0.34 0.27 7.22
CA VAL A 104 -0.17 -1.14 7.60
C VAL A 104 1.04 -1.32 8.52
N LYS A 105 2.17 -0.67 8.21
CA LYS A 105 3.37 -0.73 9.07
C LYS A 105 3.17 -0.04 10.43
N ILE A 106 2.49 1.10 10.45
CA ILE A 106 2.17 1.83 11.69
C ILE A 106 1.17 1.03 12.55
N LEU A 107 0.13 0.47 11.93
CA LEU A 107 -0.83 -0.37 12.64
C LEU A 107 -0.14 -1.61 13.20
N HIS A 108 0.75 -2.21 12.44
CA HIS A 108 1.55 -3.33 12.90
C HIS A 108 2.43 -2.96 14.09
N SER A 109 3.13 -1.81 14.06
CA SER A 109 3.90 -1.36 15.22
C SER A 109 3.03 -1.19 16.46
N ILE A 110 1.83 -0.63 16.33
CA ILE A 110 0.92 -0.45 17.46
C ILE A 110 0.47 -1.80 18.07
N ILE A 111 0.21 -2.77 17.20
CA ILE A 111 -0.42 -4.04 17.58
C ILE A 111 0.61 -5.08 18.06
N ALA A 112 1.82 -5.11 17.47
CA ALA A 112 2.72 -6.25 17.60
C ALA A 112 3.88 -6.09 18.60
N THR A 113 4.24 -4.87 19.03
CA THR A 113 5.59 -4.69 19.62
C THR A 113 5.64 -4.45 21.13
N GLU A 114 4.62 -3.83 21.77
CA GLU A 114 4.80 -3.42 23.20
C GLU A 114 3.59 -3.66 24.13
N ASN A 115 2.36 -3.79 23.61
CA ASN A 115 1.17 -4.09 24.42
C ASN A 115 0.40 -5.30 23.86
N HIS A 116 1.12 -6.35 23.48
CA HIS A 116 0.55 -7.55 22.86
C HIS A 116 -0.59 -8.17 23.69
N LEU A 117 -0.51 -8.12 25.02
CA LEU A 117 -1.55 -8.62 25.95
C LEU A 117 -2.89 -7.88 25.86
N LYS A 118 -2.93 -6.66 25.31
CA LYS A 118 -4.19 -5.93 25.10
C LYS A 118 -4.95 -6.40 23.85
N PHE A 119 -4.24 -6.99 22.89
CA PHE A 119 -4.80 -7.33 21.57
C PHE A 119 -4.79 -8.83 21.28
N TYR A 120 -3.94 -9.59 21.95
CA TYR A 120 -3.75 -11.02 21.75
C TYR A 120 -3.60 -11.76 23.08
N SER A 121 -4.12 -12.98 23.12
CA SER A 121 -3.70 -13.96 24.11
C SER A 121 -2.24 -14.39 23.86
N SER A 122 -1.57 -14.93 24.87
CA SER A 122 -0.17 -15.38 24.74
C SER A 122 0.03 -16.40 23.61
N ASP A 123 -0.94 -17.29 23.41
CA ASP A 123 -0.90 -18.32 22.36
C ASP A 123 -1.10 -17.72 20.95
N GLU A 124 -1.98 -16.72 20.82
CA GLU A 124 -2.17 -15.98 19.56
C GLU A 124 -0.97 -15.12 19.22
N PHE A 125 -0.34 -14.51 20.23
CA PHE A 125 0.87 -13.74 20.05
C PHE A 125 2.03 -14.63 19.58
N GLN A 126 2.25 -15.78 20.23
CA GLN A 126 3.22 -16.79 19.81
C GLN A 126 2.94 -17.30 18.39
N TYR A 127 1.68 -17.50 18.01
CA TYR A 127 1.31 -17.85 16.64
C TYR A 127 1.64 -16.72 15.65
N VAL A 128 1.35 -15.47 15.98
CA VAL A 128 1.65 -14.32 15.10
C VAL A 128 3.15 -14.16 14.92
N VAL A 129 3.93 -14.14 16.01
CA VAL A 129 5.39 -13.97 15.95
C VAL A 129 6.04 -15.14 15.20
N SER A 130 5.71 -16.39 15.55
CA SER A 130 6.29 -17.59 14.91
C SER A 130 6.01 -17.72 13.40
N ASN A 131 4.93 -17.13 12.88
CA ASN A 131 4.62 -17.14 11.45
C ASN A 131 5.19 -15.94 10.69
N TRP A 132 5.73 -14.93 11.37
CA TRP A 132 6.11 -13.65 10.76
C TRP A 132 7.63 -13.48 10.60
N GLY A 133 8.43 -14.21 11.36
CA GLY A 133 9.89 -14.12 11.36
C GLY A 133 10.40 -14.49 12.74
N ARG A 134 11.66 -14.94 12.82
CA ARG A 134 12.24 -15.46 14.07
C ARG A 134 12.11 -14.45 15.22
N ASP A 135 11.87 -14.95 16.42
CA ASP A 135 11.73 -14.17 17.66
C ASP A 135 12.94 -13.24 17.95
N ASP A 136 14.07 -13.45 17.27
CA ASP A 136 15.36 -12.80 17.49
C ASP A 136 15.73 -11.73 16.43
N ASP A 137 14.77 -11.28 15.60
CA ASP A 137 15.04 -10.27 14.57
C ASP A 137 14.94 -8.85 15.16
N ASP A 138 16.07 -8.12 15.23
CA ASP A 138 16.15 -6.72 15.70
C ASP A 138 15.20 -5.76 14.93
N ASP A 139 14.75 -6.20 13.75
CA ASP A 139 13.78 -5.50 12.91
C ASP A 139 12.34 -5.52 13.46
N ASN A 140 12.00 -6.39 14.41
CA ASN A 140 10.65 -6.51 15.02
C ASN A 140 10.38 -5.50 16.16
N THR A 141 10.98 -4.32 16.11
CA THR A 141 10.80 -3.27 17.13
C THR A 141 9.74 -2.24 16.71
N PHE A 142 9.02 -1.67 17.69
CA PHE A 142 8.01 -0.61 17.45
C PHE A 142 8.61 0.47 16.56
N LYS A 143 9.83 0.88 16.93
CA LYS A 143 10.58 1.95 16.29
C LYS A 143 10.89 1.63 14.82
N SER A 144 11.31 0.41 14.50
CA SER A 144 11.63 0.02 13.11
C SER A 144 10.38 0.09 12.21
N HIS A 145 9.26 -0.47 12.66
CA HIS A 145 8.02 -0.48 11.88
C HIS A 145 7.33 0.90 11.83
N PHE A 146 7.28 1.62 12.94
CA PHE A 146 6.67 2.94 13.01
C PHE A 146 7.46 3.98 12.20
N ILE A 147 8.79 4.05 12.38
CA ILE A 147 9.63 5.00 11.63
C ILE A 147 9.61 4.64 10.16
N SER A 148 9.72 3.37 9.78
CA SER A 148 9.66 3.00 8.37
C SER A 148 8.28 3.29 7.75
N GLY A 149 7.19 3.13 8.49
CA GLY A 149 5.85 3.50 8.06
C GLY A 149 5.68 5.01 7.85
N ILE A 150 6.13 5.82 8.80
CA ILE A 150 6.10 7.30 8.70
C ILE A 150 7.05 7.80 7.60
N ALA A 151 8.26 7.26 7.53
CA ALA A 151 9.22 7.59 6.49
C ALA A 151 8.67 7.27 5.11
N TYR A 152 7.95 6.15 4.94
CA TYR A 152 7.28 5.80 3.69
C TYR A 152 6.22 6.84 3.31
N LEU A 153 5.37 7.27 4.27
CA LEU A 153 4.33 8.28 4.03
C LEU A 153 4.92 9.63 3.60
N ILE A 154 5.98 10.07 4.28
CA ILE A 154 6.62 11.37 4.03
C ILE A 154 7.45 11.33 2.74
N PHE A 155 8.29 10.31 2.57
CA PHE A 155 9.22 10.22 1.45
C PHE A 155 8.50 10.16 0.10
N PHE A 156 7.49 9.31 -0.04
CA PHE A 156 6.76 9.18 -1.30
C PHE A 156 5.91 10.41 -1.63
N ALA A 157 5.33 11.07 -0.61
CA ALA A 157 4.62 12.33 -0.80
C ALA A 157 5.58 13.45 -1.25
N LEU A 158 6.74 13.59 -0.61
CA LEU A 158 7.76 14.56 -0.99
C LEU A 158 8.31 14.30 -2.40
N LEU A 159 8.59 13.05 -2.73
CA LEU A 159 9.10 12.68 -4.05
C LEU A 159 8.07 12.95 -5.14
N ALA A 160 6.78 12.67 -4.89
CA ALA A 160 5.69 13.03 -5.80
C ALA A 160 5.51 14.54 -5.97
N TYR A 161 5.64 15.31 -4.88
CA TYR A 161 5.65 16.77 -4.93
C TYR A 161 6.82 17.29 -5.78
N LEU A 162 8.03 16.73 -5.63
CA LEU A 162 9.20 17.10 -6.43
C LEU A 162 8.97 16.77 -7.91
N VAL A 163 8.48 15.57 -8.24
CA VAL A 163 8.12 15.19 -9.62
C VAL A 163 7.12 16.16 -10.24
N GLY A 164 6.10 16.58 -9.48
CA GLY A 164 5.12 17.56 -9.93
C GLY A 164 5.66 18.99 -10.12
N ASN A 165 6.85 19.29 -9.60
CA ASN A 165 7.53 20.58 -9.75
C ASN A 165 8.64 20.57 -10.81
N ILE A 166 8.99 19.42 -11.42
CA ILE A 166 10.00 19.38 -12.48
C ILE A 166 9.42 20.12 -13.71
N PRO A 167 9.99 21.30 -14.09
CA PRO A 167 9.54 22.00 -15.27
C PRO A 167 9.88 21.21 -16.54
N LEU A 168 8.99 21.27 -17.51
CA LEU A 168 9.25 20.83 -18.88
C LEU A 168 10.38 21.68 -19.49
N LEU A 169 11.57 21.09 -19.60
CA LEU A 169 12.66 21.55 -20.46
C LEU A 169 12.48 20.99 -21.88
N ILE A 170 11.25 21.01 -22.41
CA ILE A 170 10.96 20.59 -23.78
C ILE A 170 10.21 21.74 -24.45
N GLY A 171 10.99 22.60 -25.11
CA GLY A 171 10.50 23.78 -25.80
C GLY A 171 11.63 24.70 -26.26
N ALA A 172 12.70 24.14 -26.82
CA ALA A 172 13.75 24.88 -27.53
C ALA A 172 14.43 23.97 -28.58
N VAL A 173 13.63 23.39 -29.48
CA VAL A 173 14.05 23.01 -30.85
C VAL A 173 12.87 23.27 -31.76
#